data_AF-A0A831LXW3-F1
#
_entry.id   AF-A0A831LXW3-F1
#
_cell.length_a   1.000
_cell.length_b   1.000
_cell.length_c   1.000
_cell.angle_alpha   90.00
_cell.angle_beta   90.00
_cell.angle_gamma   90.00
#
_symmetry.space_group_name_H-M   'P 1'
#
loop_
_entity.id
_entity.type
_entity.pdbx_description
1 polymer ?
#
loop_
_entity_poly.entity_id
_entity_poly.type
_entity_poly.pdbx_seq_one_letter_code
_entity_poly.pdbx_strand_id
1 'polypeptide(L)' 'LMELEAALKKCGYPYRVEEKHHPAHWHKREGRVAVTCTEPKGDVIRKVAQAIEVKR' A
#
# COMPACT_ATOMS: atom_id res chain seq x y z
N LEU A 1 -0.69 -3.43 7.85
CA LEU A 1 0.17 -2.36 7.27
C LEU A 1 1.60 -2.83 6.98
N MET A 2 2.29 -3.48 7.92
CA MET A 2 3.69 -3.91 7.77
C MET A 2 4.03 -4.65 6.45
N GLU A 3 3.19 -5.57 5.98
CA GLU A 3 3.41 -6.27 4.71
C GLU A 3 3.31 -5.33 3.49
N LEU A 4 2.35 -4.42 3.51
CA LEU A 4 2.16 -3.42 2.45
C LEU A 4 3.34 -2.45 2.39
N GLU A 5 3.84 -2.01 3.54
CA GLU A 5 5.03 -1.15 3.66
C GLU A 5 6.29 -1.83 3.11
N ALA A 6 6.48 -3.11 3.43
CA ALA A 6 7.58 -3.91 2.91
C ALA A 6 7.49 -4.09 1.38
N ALA A 7 6.29 -4.36 0.86
CA ALA A 7 6.07 -4.52 -0.57
C ALA A 7 6.29 -3.20 -1.32
N LEU A 8 5.79 -2.08 -0.81
CA LEU A 8 6.03 -0.74 -1.39
C LEU A 8 7.52 -0.41 -1.42
N LYS A 9 8.25 -0.71 -0.34
CA LYS A 9 9.71 -0.55 -0.28
C LYS A 9 10.43 -1.41 -1.32
N LYS A 10 10.01 -2.68 -1.49
CA LYS A 10 10.56 -3.60 -2.50
C LYS A 10 10.30 -3.12 -3.93
N CYS A 11 9.12 -2.54 -4.17
CA CYS A 11 8.76 -1.97 -5.47
C CYS A 11 9.40 -0.59 -5.72
N GLY A 12 10.11 -0.01 -4.75
CA GLY A 12 10.78 1.29 -4.91
C GLY A 12 9.84 2.50 -4.90
N TYR A 13 8.61 2.36 -4.40
CA TYR A 13 7.67 3.46 -4.34
C TYR A 13 7.89 4.33 -3.10
N PRO A 14 7.99 5.67 -3.24
CA PRO A 14 7.95 6.56 -2.09
C PRO A 14 6.53 6.61 -1.53
N TYR A 15 6.40 6.40 -0.22
CA TYR A 15 5.12 6.39 0.47
C TYR A 15 5.20 7.06 1.84
N ARG A 16 4.05 7.52 2.32
CA ARG A 16 3.84 7.92 3.72
C ARG A 16 2.73 7.07 4.34
N VAL A 17 2.91 6.68 5.58
CA VAL A 17 1.86 6.03 6.39
C VAL A 17 0.94 7.11 6.92
N GLU A 18 -0.38 6.88 6.85
CA GLU A 18 -1.38 7.75 7.42
C GLU A 18 -2.28 6.95 8.37
N GLU A 19 -2.56 7.52 9.55
CA GLU A 19 -3.42 6.90 10.55
C GLU A 19 -4.91 6.91 10.13
N LYS A 20 -5.29 7.71 9.13
CA LYS A 20 -6.69 7.81 8.67
C LYS A 20 -7.16 6.49 8.03
N HIS A 21 -8.27 5.97 8.52
CA HIS A 21 -8.89 4.74 8.01
C HIS A 21 -9.82 5.01 6.81
N HIS A 22 -10.15 3.96 6.04
CA HIS A 22 -11.14 4.07 4.97
C HIS A 22 -12.54 4.34 5.58
N PRO A 23 -13.32 5.33 5.10
CA PRO A 23 -14.61 5.69 5.70
C PRO A 23 -15.59 4.53 5.83
N ALA A 24 -15.63 3.62 4.85
CA ALA A 24 -16.49 2.44 4.89
C ALA A 24 -16.09 1.39 5.96
N HIS A 25 -14.85 1.44 6.47
CA HIS A 25 -14.28 0.47 7.42
C HIS A 25 -13.53 1.17 8.57
N TRP A 26 -13.96 2.37 8.95
CA TRP A 26 -13.24 3.22 9.89
C TRP A 26 -12.97 2.55 11.24
N HIS A 27 -13.86 1.65 11.68
CA HIS A 27 -13.78 0.92 12.94
C HIS A 27 -12.69 -0.17 12.97
N LYS A 28 -12.19 -0.64 11.82
CA LYS A 28 -11.23 -1.76 11.75
C LYS A 28 -9.79 -1.35 12.04
N ARG A 29 -9.51 -0.04 12.10
CA ARG A 29 -8.19 0.53 12.42
C ARG A 29 -7.03 -0.01 11.57
N GLU A 30 -7.28 -0.30 10.29
CA GLU A 30 -6.32 -0.95 9.38
C GLU A 30 -5.21 0.01 8.88
N GLY A 31 -5.42 1.32 9.06
CA GLY A 31 -4.57 2.42 8.57
C GLY A 31 -4.54 2.55 7.04
N ARG A 32 -3.71 3.44 6.49
CA ARG A 32 -3.50 3.56 5.04
C ARG A 32 -2.11 4.09 4.70
N VAL A 33 -1.74 3.98 3.43
CA VAL A 33 -0.54 4.59 2.86
C VAL A 33 -0.91 5.50 1.70
N ALA A 34 -0.24 6.62 1.59
CA ALA A 34 -0.30 7.48 0.41
C ALA A 34 1.01 7.33 -0.37
N VAL A 35 0.90 6.97 -1.64
CA VAL A 35 2.03 6.74 -2.55
C VAL A 35 2.11 7.90 -3.53
N THR A 36 3.31 8.42 -3.77
CA THR A 36 3.55 9.45 -4.79
C THR A 36 4.15 8.79 -6.02
N CYS A 37 3.45 8.79 -7.14
CA CYS A 37 3.91 8.20 -8.39
C CYS A 37 3.24 8.85 -9.60
N THR A 38 3.89 8.73 -10.75
CA THR A 38 3.33 9.11 -12.07
C THR A 38 2.65 7.93 -12.77
N GLU A 39 2.85 6.71 -12.26
CA GLU A 39 2.24 5.50 -12.81
C GLU A 39 0.72 5.46 -12.57
N PRO A 40 -0.06 4.83 -13.47
CA PRO A 40 -1.47 4.59 -13.24
C PRO A 40 -1.71 3.80 -11.96
N LYS A 41 -2.70 4.22 -11.16
CA LYS A 41 -3.05 3.59 -9.88
C LYS A 41 -3.20 2.07 -9.97
N GLY A 42 -3.83 1.56 -11.03
CA GLY A 42 -4.06 0.13 -11.22
C GLY A 42 -2.77 -0.67 -11.35
N ASP A 43 -1.76 -0.12 -12.02
CA ASP A 43 -0.48 -0.79 -12.22
C ASP A 43 0.35 -0.81 -10.94
N VAL A 44 0.31 0.27 -10.16
CA VAL A 44 0.91 0.32 -8.81
C VAL A 44 0.29 -0.74 -7.92
N ILE A 45 -1.04 -0.83 -7.87
CA ILE A 45 -1.74 -1.83 -7.06
C ILE A 45 -1.33 -3.25 -7.49
N ARG A 46 -1.31 -3.53 -8.80
CA ARG A 46 -0.95 -4.87 -9.31
C ARG A 46 0.50 -5.25 -8.95
N LYS A 47 1.45 -4.34 -9.16
CA LYS A 47 2.88 -4.56 -8.82
C LYS A 47 3.07 -4.82 -7.32
N VAL A 48 2.43 -4.02 -6.48
CA VAL A 48 2.52 -4.16 -5.03
C VAL A 48 1.86 -5.45 -4.55
N ALA A 49 0.69 -5.83 -5.10
CA ALA A 49 0.03 -7.08 -4.77
C ALA A 49 0.90 -8.30 -5.12
N GLN A 50 1.50 -8.32 -6.31
CA GLN A 50 2.44 -9.38 -6.71
C GLN A 50 3.64 -9.47 -5.74
N ALA A 51 4.17 -8.33 -5.29
CA ALA A 51 5.28 -8.31 -4.33
C ALA A 51 4.90 -8.87 -2.94
N ILE A 52 3.63 -8.77 -2.55
CA ILE A 52 3.08 -9.37 -1.32
C ILE A 52 2.92 -10.89 -1.51
N GLU A 53 2.33 -11.33 -2.63
CA GLU A 53 2.09 -12.75 -2.91
C GLU A 53 3.37 -13.59 -2.97
N VAL A 54 4.46 -13.04 -3.52
CA VAL A 54 5.78 -13.72 -3.58
C VAL A 54 6.36 -14.00 -2.18
N LYS A 55 5.83 -13.39 -1.12
CA LYS A 55 6.27 -13.61 0.27
C LYS A 55 5.48 -14.72 0.99
N ARG A 56 4.40 -15.22 0.37
CA ARG A 56 3.57 -16.33 0.87
C ARG A 56 4.04 -17.67 0.33
#